data_AF-A0A662DMM6-F1
#
_entry.id   AF-A0A662DMM6-F1
#
_cell.length_a   1.000
_cell.length_b   1.000
_cell.length_c   1.000
_cell.angle_alpha   90.00
_cell.angle_beta   90.00
_cell.angle_gamma   90.00
#
_symmetry.space_group_name_H-M   'P 1'
#
loop_
_entity.id
_entity.type
_entity.pdbx_description
1 polymer ?
#
loop_
_entity_poly.entity_id
_entity_poly.type
_entity_poly.pdbx_seq_one_letter_code
_entity_poly.pdbx_strand_id
1 'polypeptide(L)' 'MATRGIGVDPSALSDSWESRVEAVLEEATLTRPADLFQASGGRTGMHTEHLGPMLAEMQWLQRAHPGLSW' A
#
# COMPACT_ATOMS: atom_id res chain seq x y z
N MET A 1 19.19 -0.63 0.30
CA MET A 1 18.62 0.08 1.47
C MET A 1 18.62 -0.80 2.70
N ALA A 2 17.99 -1.99 2.64
CA ALA A 2 17.93 -2.93 3.77
C ALA A 2 19.30 -3.41 4.27
N THR A 3 20.16 -3.90 3.38
CA THR A 3 21.53 -4.36 3.72
C THR A 3 22.44 -3.27 4.29
N ARG A 4 22.06 -1.99 4.12
CA ARG A 4 22.78 -0.82 4.65
C ARG A 4 22.19 -0.31 5.98
N GLY A 5 21.16 -0.98 6.52
CA GLY A 5 20.46 -0.54 7.73
C GLY A 5 19.59 0.72 7.56
N ILE A 6 19.28 1.12 6.32
CA ILE A 6 18.52 2.36 6.03
C ILE A 6 17.03 2.07 5.85
N GLY A 7 16.68 0.89 5.35
CA GLY A 7 15.30 0.46 5.16
C GLY A 7 15.08 -0.94 5.72
N VAL A 8 13.84 -1.39 5.70
CA VAL A 8 13.48 -2.77 6.05
C VAL A 8 13.39 -3.58 4.76
N ASP A 9 13.84 -4.84 4.80
CA ASP A 9 13.51 -5.81 3.75
C ASP A 9 12.03 -6.22 3.91
N PRO A 10 11.14 -5.88 2.95
CA PRO A 10 9.73 -6.21 3.08
C PRO A 10 9.45 -7.71 3.20
N SER A 11 10.31 -8.57 2.64
CA SER A 11 10.12 -10.03 2.72
C SER A 11 10.25 -10.55 4.16
N ALA A 12 11.10 -9.92 4.96
CA ALA A 12 11.27 -10.25 6.37
C ALA A 12 10.04 -9.90 7.24
N LEU A 13 9.06 -9.18 6.69
CA LEU A 13 7.82 -8.84 7.38
C LEU A 13 6.71 -9.88 7.16
N SER A 14 6.85 -10.79 6.19
CA SER A 14 5.77 -11.68 5.73
C SER A 14 5.18 -12.51 6.86
N ASP A 15 6.00 -13.28 7.57
CA ASP A 15 5.53 -14.20 8.62
C ASP A 15 4.79 -13.47 9.74
N SER A 16 5.34 -12.33 10.18
CA SER A 16 4.74 -11.52 11.24
C SER A 16 3.40 -10.91 10.82
N TRP A 17 3.28 -10.53 9.55
CA TRP A 17 2.05 -9.99 8.99
C TRP A 17 1.00 -11.10 8.83
N GLU A 18 1.39 -12.25 8.30
CA GLU A 18 0.51 -13.41 8.12
C GLU A 18 -0.07 -13.88 9.45
N SER A 19 0.79 -14.09 10.46
CA SER A 19 0.35 -14.51 11.79
C SER A 19 -0.66 -13.53 12.40
N ARG A 20 -0.45 -12.23 12.21
CA ARG A 20 -1.36 -11.20 12.72
C ARG A 20 -2.69 -11.19 11.98
N VAL A 21 -2.67 -11.31 10.65
CA VAL A 21 -3.89 -11.31 9.84
C VAL A 21 -4.71 -12.56 10.12
N GLU A 22 -4.07 -13.73 10.23
CA GLU A 22 -4.76 -14.99 10.55
C GLU A 22 -5.45 -14.91 11.91
N ALA A 23 -4.76 -14.45 12.95
CA ALA A 23 -5.35 -14.30 14.28
C ALA A 23 -6.60 -13.39 14.28
N VAL A 24 -6.57 -12.29 13.52
CA VAL A 24 -7.71 -11.37 13.40
C VAL A 24 -8.87 -12.01 12.63
N LEU A 25 -8.59 -12.78 11.58
CA LEU A 25 -9.63 -13.51 10.83
C LEU A 25 -10.27 -14.60 11.67
N GLU A 26 -9.48 -15.37 12.43
CA GLU A 26 -9.95 -16.39 13.36
C GLU A 26 -10.85 -15.77 14.45
N GLU A 27 -10.41 -14.67 15.08
CA GLU A 27 -11.20 -13.94 16.08
C GLU A 27 -12.53 -13.46 15.50
N ALA A 28 -12.51 -12.99 14.25
CA ALA A 28 -13.70 -12.55 13.53
C ALA A 28 -14.56 -13.72 12.99
N THR A 29 -14.20 -14.98 13.22
CA THR A 29 -14.85 -16.19 12.67
C THR A 29 -14.91 -16.22 11.14
N LEU A 30 -13.93 -15.60 10.48
CA LEU A 30 -13.81 -15.51 9.03
C LEU A 30 -12.80 -16.51 8.49
N THR A 31 -13.03 -16.97 7.26
CA THR A 31 -12.07 -17.81 6.53
C THR A 31 -11.25 -16.97 5.57
N ARG A 32 -9.94 -17.15 5.57
CA ARG A 32 -9.04 -16.49 4.63
C ARG A 32 -9.33 -16.94 3.18
N PRO A 33 -9.46 -16.00 2.22
CA PRO A 33 -9.58 -16.36 0.81
C PRO A 33 -8.38 -17.18 0.31
N ALA A 34 -8.63 -18.19 -0.52
CA ALA A 34 -7.60 -19.06 -1.08
C ALA A 34 -6.88 -18.49 -2.32
N ASP A 35 -7.41 -17.41 -2.91
CA ASP A 35 -6.75 -16.74 -4.03
C ASP A 35 -5.53 -15.96 -3.54
N LEU A 36 -4.37 -16.31 -4.11
CA LEU A 36 -3.08 -15.76 -3.75
C LEU A 36 -2.64 -14.63 -4.70
N PHE A 37 -3.49 -14.18 -5.62
CA PHE A 37 -3.13 -13.06 -6.47
C PHE A 37 -2.82 -11.82 -5.63
N GLN A 38 -1.59 -11.31 -5.77
CA GLN A 38 -1.15 -10.08 -5.15
C GLN A 38 -0.84 -9.06 -6.24
N ALA A 39 -1.64 -7.99 -6.30
CA ALA A 39 -1.35 -6.86 -7.17
C ALA A 39 0.00 -6.23 -6.80
N SER A 40 0.82 -5.95 -7.82
CA SER A 40 2.15 -5.33 -7.67
C SER A 40 2.33 -4.20 -8.69
N GLY A 41 3.50 -3.54 -8.70
CA GLY A 41 3.81 -2.46 -9.64
C GLY A 41 3.60 -1.03 -9.09
N GLY A 42 2.85 -0.85 -8.01
CA GLY A 42 2.62 0.48 -7.43
C GLY A 42 3.90 1.21 -7.01
N ARG A 43 4.92 0.49 -6.52
CA ARG A 43 6.23 1.08 -6.18
C ARG A 43 7.07 1.49 -7.39
N THR A 44 6.72 1.05 -8.59
CA THR A 44 7.39 1.41 -9.85
C THR A 44 6.51 2.32 -10.72
N GLY A 45 5.48 2.94 -10.14
CA GLY A 45 4.59 3.87 -10.85
C GLY A 45 3.48 3.20 -11.68
N MET A 46 3.35 1.86 -11.63
CA MET A 46 2.27 1.15 -12.31
C MET A 46 1.11 0.98 -11.32
N HIS A 47 0.18 1.93 -11.36
CA HIS A 47 -0.99 1.95 -10.50
C HIS A 47 -2.22 1.45 -11.24
N THR A 48 -3.26 1.10 -10.48
CA THR A 48 -4.59 0.87 -11.04
C THR A 48 -5.19 2.18 -11.56
N GLU A 49 -6.29 2.07 -12.29
CA GLU A 49 -7.09 3.18 -12.79
C GLU A 49 -7.59 4.12 -11.68
N HIS A 50 -7.56 3.69 -10.42
CA HIS A 50 -8.04 4.47 -9.28
C HIS A 50 -7.10 5.61 -8.88
N LEU A 51 -5.78 5.48 -9.07
CA LEU A 51 -4.87 6.52 -8.56
C LEU A 51 -4.98 7.84 -9.33
N GLY A 52 -5.20 7.79 -10.65
CA GLY A 52 -5.33 9.00 -11.47
C GLY A 52 -6.42 9.95 -10.95
N PRO A 53 -7.68 9.50 -10.81
CA PRO A 53 -8.77 10.30 -10.24
C PRO A 53 -8.48 10.80 -8.81
N MET A 54 -7.94 9.94 -7.93
CA MET A 54 -7.60 10.35 -6.56
C MET A 54 -6.60 11.51 -6.53
N LEU A 55 -5.56 11.46 -7.37
CA LEU A 55 -4.58 12.53 -7.46
C LEU A 55 -5.15 13.78 -8.12
N ALA A 56 -6.04 13.64 -9.11
CA ALA A 56 -6.71 14.78 -9.73
C ALA A 56 -7.54 15.57 -8.71
N GLU A 57 -8.29 14.88 -7.85
CA GLU A 57 -9.05 15.51 -6.76
C GLU A 57 -8.11 16.10 -5.70
N MET A 58 -7.17 15.30 -5.17
CA MET A 58 -6.26 15.71 -4.09
C MET A 58 -5.41 16.93 -4.49
N GLN A 59 -4.97 17.00 -5.74
CA GLN A 59 -4.02 18.01 -6.20
C GLN A 59 -4.69 19.17 -6.93
N TRP A 60 -6.02 19.19 -7.03
CA TRP A 60 -6.73 20.20 -7.81
C TRP A 60 -6.32 21.63 -7.44
N LEU A 61 -6.43 22.01 -6.16
CA LEU A 61 -6.15 23.37 -5.70
C LEU A 61 -4.69 23.77 -5.95
N GLN A 62 -3.75 22.88 -5.62
CA GLN A 62 -2.32 23.13 -5.79
C GLN A 62 -1.91 23.23 -7.27
N ARG A 63 -2.58 22.48 -8.15
CA ARG A 63 -2.35 22.57 -9.60
C ARG A 63 -2.98 23.82 -10.23
N ALA A 64 -4.14 24.25 -9.72
CA ALA A 64 -4.82 25.46 -10.17
C ALA A 64 -4.13 26.75 -9.68
N HIS A 65 -3.55 26.73 -8.47
CA HIS A 65 -2.92 27.88 -7.84
C HIS A 65 -1.53 27.55 -7.26
N PRO A 66 -0.53 27.31 -8.12
CA PRO A 66 0.80 26.87 -7.68
C PRO A 66 1.56 27.98 -6.93
N GLY A 67 2.32 27.58 -5.90
CA GLY A 67 3.25 28.46 -5.19
C GLY A 67 2.63 29.34 -4.10
N LEU A 68 1.34 29.17 -3.82
CA LEU A 68 0.68 29.85 -2.71
C LEU A 68 0.98 29.16 -1.37
N SER A 69 1.01 29.96 -0.31
CA SER A 69 1.09 29.49 1.08
C SER A 69 -0.31 29.29 1.65
N TRP A 70 -0.50 28.15 2.33
CA TRP A 70 -1.72 27.79 3.04
C TRP A 70 -1.37 27.26 4.42
#